data_AF-A0A9J6EHN6-F1
#
_entry.id   AF-A0A9J6EHN6-F1
#
_cell.length_a   1.000
_cell.length_b   1.000
_cell.length_c   1.000
_cell.angle_alpha   90.00
_cell.angle_beta   90.00
_cell.angle_gamma   90.00
#
_symmetry.space_group_name_H-M   'P 1'
#
loop_
_entity.id
_entity.type
_entity.pdbx_description
1 polymer ?
#
loop_
_entity_poly.entity_id
_entity_poly.type
_entity_poly.pdbx_seq_one_letter_code
_entity_poly.pdbx_strand_id
1 'polypeptide(L)'
;MRQKADEEVRSFASRLRILGTATLASSDSQDPVKALLRREILDEQLLSQFLLGLRDPVCRFVLSRDPKLFDEAVAIAVKEEQNEKVSSSHSLPTRHVEEDADVHEMHSHLDHLEKLVESLAVRNKVKRNWQEFPKKLSYPGGCCNCGRIGHFWRECYRYQRRKWNSTGGSRIHKDKERAGKFESGNLNATPPQDVDLQRSMIDD
;
A
#
# COMPACT_ATOMS: atom_id res chain seq x y z
N MET A 1 -40.50 26.16 -11.28
CA MET A 1 -39.67 27.28 -11.79
C MET A 1 -38.21 26.93 -11.57
N ARG A 2 -37.30 27.38 -12.44
CA ARG A 2 -35.85 27.20 -12.24
C ARG A 2 -35.16 28.55 -12.00
N GLN A 3 -34.07 28.52 -11.27
CA GLN A 3 -33.11 29.60 -11.11
C GLN A 3 -32.45 29.88 -12.47
N LYS A 4 -32.34 31.16 -12.86
CA LYS A 4 -31.63 31.54 -14.09
C LYS A 4 -30.12 31.40 -13.91
N ALA A 5 -29.37 31.31 -15.01
CA ALA A 5 -27.92 31.08 -14.96
C ALA A 5 -27.17 32.18 -14.18
N ASP A 6 -27.61 33.42 -14.34
CA ASP A 6 -27.09 34.68 -13.82
C ASP A 6 -27.85 35.22 -12.60
N GLU A 7 -28.90 34.51 -12.14
CA GLU A 7 -29.71 34.91 -10.99
C GLU A 7 -29.10 34.40 -9.68
N GLU A 8 -28.92 35.29 -8.72
CA GLU A 8 -28.49 34.92 -7.37
C GLU A 8 -29.56 34.10 -6.63
N VAL A 9 -29.11 33.19 -5.76
CA VAL A 9 -30.00 32.35 -4.93
C VAL A 9 -31.00 33.18 -4.14
N ARG A 10 -30.61 34.33 -3.59
CA ARG A 10 -31.49 35.22 -2.82
C ARG A 10 -32.60 35.83 -3.68
N SER A 11 -32.28 36.22 -4.91
CA SER A 11 -33.23 36.78 -5.87
C SER A 11 -34.23 35.71 -6.31
N PHE A 12 -33.76 34.50 -6.57
CA PHE A 12 -34.61 33.35 -6.87
C PHE A 12 -35.57 33.02 -5.72
N ALA A 13 -35.07 32.95 -4.49
CA ALA A 13 -35.88 32.71 -3.30
C ALA A 13 -36.94 33.82 -3.08
N SER A 14 -36.57 35.08 -3.29
CA SER A 14 -37.49 36.21 -3.18
C SER A 14 -38.61 36.13 -4.21
N ARG A 15 -38.29 35.73 -5.44
CA ARG A 15 -39.27 35.51 -6.53
C ARG A 15 -40.26 34.40 -6.18
N LEU A 16 -39.78 33.29 -5.60
CA LEU A 16 -40.65 32.21 -5.12
C LEU A 16 -41.56 32.68 -3.98
N ARG A 17 -41.02 33.43 -3.00
CA ARG A 17 -41.82 33.98 -1.90
C ARG A 17 -42.92 34.93 -2.39
N ILE A 18 -42.61 35.85 -3.30
CA ILE A 18 -43.59 36.79 -3.86
C ILE A 18 -44.71 36.02 -4.57
N LEU A 19 -44.36 34.97 -5.30
CA LEU A 19 -45.33 34.13 -5.99
C LEU A 19 -46.21 33.35 -5.00
N GLY A 20 -45.62 32.80 -3.92
CA GLY A 20 -46.35 32.08 -2.88
C GLY A 20 -47.22 32.98 -2.00
N THR A 21 -46.76 34.17 -1.64
CA THR A 21 -47.61 35.10 -0.85
C THR A 21 -48.76 35.65 -1.67
N ALA A 22 -48.58 35.84 -2.99
CA ALA A 22 -49.67 36.21 -3.89
C ALA A 22 -50.77 35.13 -3.96
N THR A 23 -50.40 33.84 -3.92
CA THR A 23 -51.40 32.75 -3.89
C THR A 23 -52.11 32.66 -2.54
N LEU A 24 -51.44 32.96 -1.42
CA LEU A 24 -52.11 33.03 -0.11
C LEU A 24 -53.05 34.22 0.02
N ALA A 25 -52.63 35.41 -0.43
CA ALA A 25 -53.40 36.65 -0.34
C ALA A 25 -54.71 36.62 -1.14
N SER A 26 -54.80 35.75 -2.16
CA SER A 26 -56.04 35.54 -2.92
C SER A 26 -57.04 34.59 -2.21
N SER A 27 -56.64 33.96 -1.10
CA SER A 27 -57.44 32.99 -0.35
C SER A 27 -57.85 33.52 1.03
N ASP A 28 -58.67 34.59 1.07
CA ASP A 28 -59.20 35.13 2.32
C ASP A 28 -60.05 34.07 3.05
N SER A 29 -59.50 33.46 4.10
CA SER A 29 -60.31 32.74 5.09
C SER A 29 -60.08 33.31 6.47
N GLN A 30 -61.17 33.63 7.14
CA GLN A 30 -61.17 34.22 8.49
C GLN A 30 -60.81 33.22 9.60
N ASP A 31 -60.60 31.95 9.27
CA ASP A 31 -60.29 30.89 10.24
C ASP A 31 -58.77 30.82 10.49
N PRO A 32 -58.31 31.12 11.73
CA PRO A 32 -56.89 31.17 12.06
C PRO A 32 -56.19 29.81 11.96
N VAL A 33 -56.90 28.70 12.22
CA VAL A 33 -56.32 27.36 12.16
C VAL A 33 -56.07 26.97 10.70
N LYS A 34 -57.02 27.28 9.82
CA LYS A 34 -56.85 27.04 8.37
C LYS A 34 -55.76 27.93 7.78
N ALA A 35 -55.61 29.16 8.26
CA ALA A 35 -54.53 30.05 7.83
C ALA A 35 -53.13 29.48 8.18
N LEU A 36 -52.97 28.91 9.38
CA LEU A 36 -51.72 28.25 9.78
C LEU A 36 -51.41 27.03 8.91
N LEU A 37 -52.40 26.14 8.70
CA LEU A 37 -52.22 24.93 7.90
C LEU A 37 -51.85 25.26 6.45
N ARG A 38 -52.46 26.30 5.87
CA ARG A 38 -52.11 26.78 4.51
C ARG A 38 -50.69 27.32 4.44
N ARG A 39 -50.24 28.01 5.48
CA ARG A 39 -48.88 28.54 5.53
C ARG A 39 -47.85 27.41 5.58
N GLU A 40 -48.13 26.36 6.35
CA GLU A 40 -47.26 25.17 6.44
C GLU A 40 -47.19 24.44 5.10
N ILE A 41 -48.34 24.16 4.47
CA ILE A 41 -48.40 23.55 3.13
C ILE A 41 -47.66 24.41 2.10
N LEU A 42 -47.80 25.73 2.18
CA LEU A 42 -47.09 26.64 1.29
C LEU A 42 -45.58 26.58 1.52
N ASP A 43 -45.11 26.48 2.76
CA ASP A 43 -43.69 26.39 3.06
C ASP A 43 -43.08 25.10 2.48
N GLU A 44 -43.77 23.96 2.62
CA GLU A 44 -43.37 22.69 1.98
C GLU A 44 -43.34 22.78 0.45
N GLN A 45 -44.32 23.45 -0.15
CA GLN A 45 -44.37 23.68 -1.59
C GLN A 45 -43.24 24.61 -2.06
N LEU A 46 -42.95 25.67 -1.31
CA LEU A 46 -41.84 26.57 -1.62
C LEU A 46 -40.50 25.85 -1.50
N LEU A 47 -40.32 25.04 -0.45
CA LEU A 47 -39.12 24.23 -0.23
C LEU A 47 -38.88 23.27 -1.40
N SER A 48 -39.89 22.46 -1.76
CA SER A 48 -39.76 21.51 -2.87
C SER A 48 -39.49 22.22 -4.20
N GLN A 49 -40.18 23.32 -4.50
CA GLN A 49 -39.94 24.10 -5.72
C GLN A 49 -38.56 24.76 -5.74
N PHE A 50 -38.06 25.19 -4.59
CA PHE A 50 -36.74 25.78 -4.46
C PHE A 50 -35.64 24.75 -4.72
N LEU A 51 -35.71 23.59 -4.06
CA LEU A 51 -34.73 22.51 -4.24
C LEU A 51 -34.68 22.01 -5.69
N LEU A 52 -35.85 21.80 -6.32
CA LEU A 52 -35.95 21.41 -7.74
C LEU A 52 -35.54 22.51 -8.72
N GLY A 53 -35.57 23.76 -8.27
CA GLY A 53 -35.28 24.93 -9.09
C GLY A 53 -33.84 25.42 -8.99
N LEU A 54 -33.09 25.03 -7.97
CA LEU A 54 -31.69 25.41 -7.76
C LEU A 54 -30.77 24.83 -8.85
N ARG A 55 -29.66 25.54 -9.10
CA ARG A 55 -28.59 25.04 -9.99
C ARG A 55 -27.88 23.83 -9.38
N ASP A 56 -27.50 22.86 -10.21
CA ASP A 56 -26.89 21.58 -9.79
C ASP A 56 -25.73 21.67 -8.79
N PRO A 57 -24.74 22.59 -8.94
CA PRO A 57 -23.62 22.66 -8.01
C PRO A 57 -24.08 22.97 -6.58
N VAL A 58 -24.96 23.95 -6.43
CA VAL A 58 -25.51 24.38 -5.13
C VAL A 58 -26.57 23.39 -4.63
N CYS A 59 -27.43 22.89 -5.53
CA CYS A 59 -28.51 21.96 -5.19
C CYS A 59 -28.00 20.70 -4.49
N ARG A 60 -26.90 20.11 -4.98
CA ARG A 60 -26.31 18.91 -4.37
C ARG A 60 -25.92 19.11 -2.90
N PHE A 61 -25.31 20.24 -2.57
CA PHE A 61 -24.90 20.55 -1.19
C PHE A 61 -26.08 20.92 -0.30
N VAL A 62 -27.14 21.50 -0.86
CA VAL A 62 -28.36 21.78 -0.11
C VAL A 62 -29.08 20.48 0.22
N LEU A 63 -29.24 19.59 -0.77
CA LEU A 63 -29.87 18.27 -0.58
C LEU A 63 -29.12 17.38 0.42
N SER A 64 -27.78 17.43 0.43
CA SER A 64 -26.99 16.65 1.40
C SER A 64 -27.17 17.10 2.85
N ARG A 65 -27.66 18.32 3.08
CA ARG A 65 -27.95 18.85 4.42
C ARG A 65 -29.40 18.65 4.87
N ASP A 66 -30.26 18.14 3.99
CA ASP A 66 -31.67 17.80 4.27
C ASP A 66 -32.44 18.90 5.04
N PRO A 67 -32.56 20.12 4.48
CA PRO A 67 -33.26 21.22 5.15
C PRO A 67 -34.75 20.92 5.28
N LYS A 68 -35.31 21.21 6.45
CA LYS A 68 -36.75 20.97 6.73
C LYS A 68 -37.62 22.17 6.44
N LEU A 69 -37.04 23.36 6.49
CA LEU A 69 -37.73 24.63 6.29
C LEU A 69 -37.22 25.33 5.05
N PHE A 70 -38.08 26.10 4.38
CA PHE A 70 -37.68 26.89 3.23
C PHE A 70 -36.54 27.86 3.56
N ASP A 71 -36.64 28.55 4.69
CA ASP A 71 -35.64 29.55 5.12
C ASP A 71 -34.27 28.93 5.42
N GLU A 72 -34.27 27.72 5.97
CA GLU A 72 -33.06 26.94 6.23
C GLU A 72 -32.39 26.56 4.90
N ALA A 73 -33.16 26.06 3.94
CA ALA A 73 -32.66 25.72 2.61
C ALA A 73 -32.04 26.95 1.91
N VAL A 74 -32.67 28.12 2.02
CA VAL A 74 -32.14 29.38 1.47
C VAL A 74 -30.83 29.76 2.14
N ALA A 75 -30.73 29.69 3.47
CA ALA A 75 -29.50 30.01 4.20
C ALA A 75 -28.33 29.11 3.79
N ILE A 76 -28.58 27.81 3.65
CA ILE A 76 -27.60 26.83 3.17
C ILE A 76 -27.18 27.16 1.74
N ALA A 77 -28.14 27.37 0.84
CA ALA A 77 -27.88 27.65 -0.56
C ALA A 77 -27.07 28.94 -0.77
N VAL A 78 -27.34 29.98 0.01
CA VAL A 78 -26.57 31.24 -0.02
C VAL A 78 -25.12 31.01 0.41
N LYS A 79 -24.90 30.22 1.47
CA LYS A 79 -23.55 29.89 1.92
C LYS A 79 -22.78 29.10 0.86
N GLU A 80 -23.43 28.14 0.21
CA GLU A 80 -22.78 27.34 -0.83
C GLU A 80 -22.54 28.12 -2.13
N GLU A 81 -23.41 29.06 -2.49
CA GLU A 81 -23.16 29.98 -3.61
C GLU A 81 -21.91 30.85 -3.34
N GLN A 82 -21.68 31.28 -2.09
CA GLN A 82 -20.47 32.00 -1.72
C GLN A 82 -19.22 31.10 -1.79
N ASN A 83 -19.32 29.85 -1.31
CA ASN A 83 -18.24 28.88 -1.42
C ASN A 83 -17.88 28.57 -2.88
N GLU A 84 -18.89 28.46 -3.76
CA GLU A 84 -18.71 28.28 -5.19
C GLU A 84 -17.97 29.47 -5.80
N LYS A 85 -18.39 30.71 -5.49
CA LYS A 85 -17.73 31.95 -5.95
C LYS A 85 -16.27 32.03 -5.50
N VAL A 86 -15.94 31.61 -4.27
CA VAL A 86 -14.55 31.58 -3.79
C VAL A 86 -13.75 30.50 -4.52
N SER A 87 -14.31 29.30 -4.68
CA SER A 87 -13.66 28.18 -5.35
C SER A 87 -13.44 28.42 -6.86
N SER A 88 -14.34 29.17 -7.51
CA SER A 88 -14.18 29.55 -8.92
C SER A 88 -13.19 30.68 -9.12
N SER A 89 -13.03 31.57 -8.13
CA SER A 89 -12.17 32.76 -8.22
C SER A 89 -10.73 32.50 -7.78
N HIS A 90 -10.51 31.49 -6.95
CA HIS A 90 -9.18 31.05 -6.58
C HIS A 90 -9.00 29.62 -7.10
N SER A 91 -8.18 29.50 -8.14
CA SER A 91 -7.25 28.38 -8.26
C SER A 91 -6.47 28.36 -6.95
N LEU A 92 -7.01 27.70 -5.92
CA LEU A 92 -6.27 27.49 -4.69
C LEU A 92 -4.98 26.80 -5.13
N PRO A 93 -3.80 27.35 -4.78
CA PRO A 93 -2.58 26.60 -4.98
C PRO A 93 -2.74 25.36 -4.12
N THR A 94 -3.09 24.25 -4.78
CA THR A 94 -2.93 22.93 -4.21
C THR A 94 -1.48 22.91 -3.81
N ARG A 95 -1.20 22.98 -2.51
CA ARG A 95 0.13 22.62 -2.01
C ARG A 95 0.31 21.21 -2.52
N HIS A 96 1.10 21.06 -3.58
CA HIS A 96 1.78 19.82 -3.82
C HIS A 96 2.50 19.57 -2.51
N VAL A 97 1.99 18.62 -1.73
CA VAL A 97 2.79 17.98 -0.70
C VAL A 97 3.96 17.45 -1.50
N GLU A 98 5.10 18.09 -1.38
CA GLU A 98 6.35 17.56 -1.91
C GLU A 98 6.38 16.13 -1.39
N GLU A 99 6.35 15.16 -2.30
CA GLU A 99 6.33 13.75 -1.92
C GLU A 99 7.56 13.55 -1.03
N ASP A 100 7.30 13.39 0.26
CA ASP A 100 8.31 13.33 1.30
C ASP A 100 9.35 12.31 0.86
N ALA A 101 10.64 12.59 1.07
CA ALA A 101 11.72 11.65 0.77
C ALA A 101 11.41 10.24 1.31
N ASP A 102 10.65 10.18 2.41
CA ASP A 102 10.07 9.01 3.05
C ASP A 102 9.21 8.15 2.10
N VAL A 103 8.40 8.74 1.23
CA VAL A 103 7.59 8.03 0.23
C VAL A 103 8.52 7.38 -0.81
N HIS A 104 9.54 8.08 -1.28
CA HIS A 104 10.50 7.51 -2.23
C HIS A 104 11.36 6.41 -1.58
N GLU A 105 11.73 6.59 -0.31
CA GLU A 105 12.43 5.58 0.48
C GLU A 105 11.55 4.33 0.68
N MET A 106 10.27 4.51 1.00
CA MET A 106 9.31 3.42 1.12
C MET A 106 9.13 2.65 -0.19
N HIS A 107 9.01 3.33 -1.34
CA HIS A 107 8.96 2.67 -2.65
C HIS A 107 10.24 1.88 -2.94
N SER A 108 11.41 2.44 -2.62
CA SER A 108 12.70 1.77 -2.80
C SER A 108 12.84 0.52 -1.94
N HIS A 109 12.30 0.55 -0.71
CA HIS A 109 12.28 -0.59 0.18
C HIS A 109 11.34 -1.70 -0.30
N LEU A 110 10.16 -1.33 -0.84
CA LEU A 110 9.23 -2.28 -1.45
C LEU A 110 9.84 -2.97 -2.68
N ASP A 111 10.52 -2.23 -3.57
CA ASP A 111 11.23 -2.79 -4.72
C ASP A 111 12.35 -3.76 -4.32
N HIS A 112 13.03 -3.47 -3.21
CA HIS A 112 14.07 -4.36 -2.68
C HIS A 112 13.47 -5.66 -2.13
N LEU A 113 12.35 -5.56 -1.40
CA LEU A 113 11.63 -6.73 -0.87
C LEU A 113 11.08 -7.61 -2.00
N GLU A 114 10.55 -7.00 -3.07
CA GLU A 114 10.07 -7.74 -4.24
C GLU A 114 11.19 -8.58 -4.87
N LYS A 115 12.37 -7.98 -5.09
CA LYS A 115 13.56 -8.68 -5.62
C LYS A 115 14.01 -9.82 -4.71
N LEU A 116 13.95 -9.64 -3.40
CA LEU A 116 14.29 -10.71 -2.44
C LEU A 116 13.30 -11.87 -2.52
N VAL A 117 11.99 -11.59 -2.56
CA VAL A 117 10.95 -12.62 -2.70
C VAL A 117 11.12 -13.39 -4.01
N GLU A 118 11.40 -12.69 -5.12
CA GLU A 118 11.64 -13.31 -6.41
C GLU A 118 12.89 -14.21 -6.39
N SER A 119 13.98 -13.73 -5.77
CA SER A 119 15.20 -14.53 -5.61
C SER A 119 14.99 -15.80 -4.78
N LEU A 120 14.15 -15.74 -3.74
CA LEU A 120 13.78 -16.88 -2.90
C LEU A 120 12.87 -17.85 -3.68
N ALA A 121 11.93 -17.34 -4.48
CA ALA A 121 11.09 -18.17 -5.34
C ALA A 121 11.92 -18.94 -6.37
N VAL A 122 12.89 -18.29 -7.02
CA VAL A 122 13.83 -18.94 -7.96
C VAL A 122 14.68 -20.00 -7.24
N ARG A 123 15.25 -19.65 -6.07
CA ARG A 123 16.09 -20.58 -5.29
C ARG A 123 15.30 -21.79 -4.77
N ASN A 124 14.02 -21.61 -4.43
CA ASN A 124 13.13 -22.71 -4.02
C ASN A 124 12.71 -23.61 -5.19
N LYS A 125 12.51 -23.06 -6.40
CA LYS A 125 12.28 -23.87 -7.62
C LYS A 125 13.48 -24.76 -7.94
N VAL A 126 14.70 -24.23 -7.81
CA VAL A 126 15.93 -25.01 -8.04
C VAL A 126 16.04 -26.15 -7.02
N LYS A 127 15.74 -25.93 -5.73
CA LYS A 127 15.83 -26.98 -4.69
C LYS A 127 14.83 -28.13 -4.87
N ARG A 128 13.60 -27.87 -5.33
CA ARG A 128 12.62 -28.94 -5.61
C ARG A 128 13.09 -29.86 -6.74
N ASN A 129 13.76 -29.31 -7.75
CA ASN A 129 14.23 -30.07 -8.92
C ASN A 129 15.37 -31.07 -8.60
N TRP A 130 16.11 -30.89 -7.50
CA TRP A 130 17.15 -31.83 -7.04
C TRP A 130 16.61 -32.97 -6.17
N GLN A 131 15.38 -32.86 -5.65
CA GLN A 131 14.75 -33.91 -4.84
C GLN A 131 13.94 -34.92 -5.66
N GLU A 132 13.66 -34.60 -6.93
CA GLU A 132 12.94 -35.48 -7.88
C GLU A 132 13.87 -36.25 -8.82
N PHE A 133 15.12 -36.51 -8.41
CA PHE A 133 15.90 -37.54 -9.09
C PHE A 133 15.31 -38.92 -8.79
N PRO A 134 14.86 -39.70 -9.80
CA PRO A 134 14.32 -41.02 -9.55
C PRO A 134 15.41 -41.88 -8.93
N LYS A 135 15.16 -42.35 -7.70
CA LYS A 135 15.95 -43.39 -7.03
C LYS A 135 15.96 -44.61 -7.94
N LYS A 136 16.99 -44.71 -8.80
CA LYS A 136 17.24 -45.86 -9.66
C LYS A 136 17.35 -47.11 -8.78
N LEU A 137 16.34 -47.97 -8.88
CA LEU A 137 16.43 -49.43 -8.95
C LEU A 137 17.71 -50.03 -8.33
N SER A 138 17.71 -50.20 -7.01
CA SER A 138 18.58 -51.21 -6.38
C SER A 138 17.88 -52.55 -6.51
N TYR A 139 18.31 -53.38 -7.47
CA TYR A 139 17.85 -54.77 -7.56
C TYR A 139 18.22 -55.53 -6.28
N PRO A 140 17.35 -56.42 -5.77
CA PRO A 140 17.59 -57.16 -4.53
C PRO A 140 18.69 -58.20 -4.77
N GLY A 141 19.88 -57.91 -4.23
CA GLY A 141 20.95 -58.91 -4.05
C GLY A 141 22.30 -58.61 -4.70
N GLY A 142 22.41 -57.64 -5.60
CA GLY A 142 23.68 -57.32 -6.29
C GLY A 142 24.42 -56.13 -5.71
N CYS A 143 25.76 -56.19 -5.68
CA CYS A 143 26.59 -55.02 -5.42
C CYS A 143 26.38 -53.96 -6.50
N CYS A 144 25.94 -52.76 -6.13
CA CYS A 144 25.59 -51.68 -7.05
C CYS A 144 26.77 -51.06 -7.82
N ASN A 145 28.02 -51.45 -7.51
CA ASN A 145 29.20 -51.04 -8.27
C ASN A 145 29.67 -52.08 -9.31
N CYS A 146 29.38 -53.37 -9.12
CA CYS A 146 29.85 -54.43 -10.03
C CYS A 146 28.80 -55.47 -10.45
N GLY A 147 27.59 -55.38 -9.92
CA GLY A 147 26.45 -56.26 -10.19
C GLY A 147 26.55 -57.67 -9.60
N ARG A 148 27.66 -58.05 -8.94
CA ARG A 148 27.82 -59.40 -8.37
C ARG A 148 27.18 -59.50 -6.98
N ILE A 149 26.58 -60.64 -6.70
CA ILE A 149 25.94 -61.00 -5.42
C ILE A 149 27.03 -61.46 -4.43
N GLY A 150 26.79 -61.34 -3.13
CA GLY A 150 27.67 -61.88 -2.08
C GLY A 150 28.69 -60.91 -1.47
N HIS A 151 28.59 -59.61 -1.75
CA HIS A 151 29.34 -58.58 -1.02
C HIS A 151 28.62 -57.22 -1.09
N PHE A 152 28.86 -56.35 -0.09
CA PHE A 152 28.32 -54.99 -0.08
C PHE A 152 29.14 -54.05 -0.98
N TRP A 153 28.57 -52.91 -1.41
CA TRP A 153 29.30 -51.91 -2.24
C TRP A 153 30.69 -51.58 -1.69
N ARG A 154 30.79 -51.41 -0.36
CA ARG A 154 32.04 -51.03 0.33
C ARG A 154 33.15 -52.08 0.23
N GLU A 155 32.78 -53.34 0.01
CA GLU A 155 33.67 -54.49 -0.12
C GLU A 155 33.97 -54.83 -1.59
N CYS A 156 33.40 -54.06 -2.52
CA CYS A 156 33.63 -54.28 -3.94
C CYS A 156 35.09 -54.02 -4.30
N TYR A 157 35.80 -55.04 -4.80
CA TYR A 157 37.19 -54.92 -5.24
C TYR A 157 37.41 -53.75 -6.22
N ARG A 158 36.46 -53.51 -7.15
CA ARG A 158 36.53 -52.38 -8.08
C ARG A 158 36.43 -51.03 -7.38
N TYR A 159 35.65 -50.93 -6.31
CA TYR A 159 35.53 -49.70 -5.51
C TYR A 159 36.81 -49.47 -4.70
N GLN A 160 37.33 -50.51 -4.04
CA GLN A 160 38.57 -50.41 -3.26
C GLN A 160 39.78 -50.10 -4.14
N ARG A 161 39.87 -50.67 -5.34
CA ARG A 161 40.95 -50.38 -6.29
C ARG A 161 40.91 -48.93 -6.79
N ARG A 162 39.72 -48.39 -7.06
CA ARG A 162 39.58 -46.96 -7.39
C ARG A 162 40.02 -46.10 -6.21
N LYS A 163 39.57 -46.41 -4.99
CA LYS A 163 39.99 -45.69 -3.78
C LYS A 163 41.52 -45.75 -3.58
N TRP A 164 42.15 -46.90 -3.75
CA TRP A 164 43.61 -47.05 -3.69
C TRP A 164 44.34 -46.22 -4.75
N ASN A 165 43.81 -46.16 -5.96
CA ASN A 165 44.37 -45.33 -7.03
C ASN A 165 44.11 -43.83 -6.79
N SER A 166 43.01 -43.47 -6.12
CA SER A 166 42.64 -42.08 -5.80
C SER A 166 43.36 -41.50 -4.57
N THR A 167 43.80 -42.35 -3.63
CA THR A 167 44.47 -41.92 -2.39
C THR A 167 45.99 -42.08 -2.42
N GLY A 168 46.58 -42.40 -3.57
CA GLY A 168 48.03 -42.40 -3.74
C GLY A 168 48.73 -43.64 -3.18
N GLY A 169 48.43 -44.80 -3.75
CA GLY A 169 49.29 -45.99 -3.63
C GLY A 169 50.64 -45.80 -4.34
N SER A 170 51.51 -44.96 -3.78
CA SER A 170 52.95 -44.92 -4.10
C SER A 170 53.73 -44.24 -2.96
N ARG A 171 53.83 -44.94 -1.83
CA ARG A 171 54.95 -44.76 -0.86
C ARG A 171 55.39 -46.13 -0.40
N ILE A 172 56.10 -46.82 -1.29
CA ILE A 172 57.02 -47.89 -0.89
C ILE A 172 58.42 -47.28 -1.02
N HIS A 173 59.05 -47.11 0.14
CA HIS A 173 60.46 -46.78 0.44
C HIS A 173 61.39 -46.44 -0.72
N LYS A 174 61.97 -45.23 -0.66
CA LYS A 174 63.40 -45.03 -0.88
C LYS A 174 63.88 -43.86 -0.02
N ASP A 175 64.27 -44.19 1.20
CA ASP A 175 65.24 -43.40 1.94
C ASP A 175 66.54 -43.38 1.14
N LYS A 176 67.02 -42.18 0.81
CA LYS A 176 68.43 -41.78 0.90
C LYS A 176 68.64 -40.36 0.37
N GLU A 177 69.05 -39.50 1.31
CA GLU A 177 70.03 -38.42 1.13
C GLU A 177 69.64 -37.25 0.22
N ARG A 178 69.56 -36.03 0.78
CA ARG A 178 70.49 -34.90 0.49
C ARG A 178 69.98 -33.55 1.03
N ALA A 179 70.61 -33.14 2.13
CA ALA A 179 71.11 -31.79 2.50
C ALA A 179 70.43 -30.48 2.02
N GLY A 180 70.37 -29.51 2.96
CA GLY A 180 70.44 -28.05 2.71
C GLY A 180 69.20 -27.29 3.22
N LYS A 181 69.17 -26.67 4.42
CA LYS A 181 69.87 -25.45 4.91
C LYS A 181 69.31 -24.15 4.27
N PHE A 182 68.58 -23.36 5.07
CA PHE A 182 68.60 -21.88 5.25
C PHE A 182 67.35 -21.48 6.06
N GLU A 183 67.46 -21.11 7.34
CA GLU A 183 67.65 -19.73 7.89
C GLU A 183 66.45 -18.80 7.59
N SER A 184 65.64 -18.45 8.59
CA SER A 184 65.79 -17.32 9.54
C SER A 184 64.99 -16.11 9.07
N GLY A 185 63.98 -15.69 9.84
CA GLY A 185 63.19 -14.49 9.53
C GLY A 185 62.11 -14.19 10.56
N ASN A 186 62.55 -13.86 11.76
CA ASN A 186 61.78 -13.33 12.88
C ASN A 186 61.33 -11.88 12.60
N LEU A 187 60.23 -11.42 13.21
CA LEU A 187 60.08 -10.13 13.94
C LEU A 187 58.61 -9.65 14.00
N ASN A 188 58.07 -9.73 15.22
CA ASN A 188 57.38 -8.68 15.99
C ASN A 188 56.24 -7.84 15.36
N ALA A 189 55.07 -7.81 16.02
CA ALA A 189 54.73 -6.75 16.97
C ALA A 189 53.26 -6.85 17.46
N THR A 190 53.10 -6.69 18.77
CA THR A 190 51.87 -6.63 19.59
C THR A 190 51.21 -5.21 19.56
N PRO A 191 50.03 -5.01 20.19
CA PRO A 191 48.98 -4.04 19.82
C PRO A 191 48.93 -2.76 20.70
N PRO A 192 47.90 -1.91 20.53
CA PRO A 192 47.16 -1.32 21.68
C PRO A 192 45.62 -1.31 21.44
N GLN A 193 44.73 -1.66 22.38
CA GLN A 193 44.21 -0.99 23.60
C GLN A 193 43.39 0.31 23.42
N ASP A 194 42.13 0.18 23.87
CA ASP A 194 41.21 1.13 24.55
C ASP A 194 40.80 2.46 23.91
N VAL A 195 39.47 2.71 23.87
CA VAL A 195 38.80 3.76 24.68
C VAL A 195 37.28 3.61 24.71
N ASP A 196 36.75 3.66 25.94
CA ASP A 196 35.38 3.97 26.35
C ASP A 196 34.85 5.28 25.76
N LEU A 197 33.53 5.39 25.54
CA LEU A 197 32.79 6.64 25.82
C LEU A 197 31.26 6.42 25.84
N GLN A 198 30.77 6.28 27.07
CA GLN A 198 29.65 6.97 27.71
C GLN A 198 28.23 7.00 27.10
N ARG A 199 27.33 6.76 28.04
CA ARG A 199 25.88 6.57 27.99
C ARG A 199 25.28 7.71 28.82
N SER A 200 24.39 8.51 28.23
CA SER A 200 23.51 9.48 28.93
C SER A 200 22.23 9.58 28.10
N MET A 201 21.08 9.06 28.55
CA MET A 201 20.12 9.68 29.47
C MET A 201 19.63 11.06 29.01
N ILE A 202 18.41 11.11 28.48
CA ILE A 202 17.47 12.23 28.62
C ILE A 202 16.08 11.59 28.76
N ASP A 203 15.50 11.72 29.95
CA ASP A 203 14.07 11.62 30.25
C ASP A 203 13.64 13.00 30.79
N ASP A 204 12.36 13.29 30.58
CA ASP A 204 11.55 14.50 30.87
C ASP A 204 11.40 15.54 29.74
#